data_AF-A0A0S7WXB3-F1
#
_entry.id   AF-A0A0S7WXB3-F1
#
_cell.length_a   1.000
_cell.length_b   1.000
_cell.length_c   1.000
_cell.angle_alpha   90.00
_cell.angle_beta   90.00
_cell.angle_gamma   90.00
#
_symmetry.space_group_name_H-M   'P 1'
#
loop_
_entity.id
_entity.type
_entity.pdbx_description
1 polymer ?
#
loop_
_entity_poly.entity_id
_entity_poly.type
_entity_poly.pdbx_seq_one_letter_code
_entity_poly.pdbx_strand_id
1 'polypeptide(L)'
;MILLLIFLGWFLFFWTKQLAGNKIALMVLTLFSFSPAFLAHGRLVTTDVAATLGLVLATYFWLKFLKEPSKKNIFLTGIVLGVALLLKFSLILLVPFFGIITIIYAWLKTDHNHRARNYILKYIGLSLLVGIIAIIFIIWPVYQFHTLNYPSDKQLSDTKFILESNGFPVLKNLCVWAADKPIVHSLTHYILGLLMATQRTVGGNTVYFMGMVSATGWWYYFPVVYFLKVPLAFHISLVY
;
A
#
# COMPACT_ATOMS: atom_id res chain seq x y z
N MET A 1 2.02 10.05 -15.87
CA MET A 1 1.32 8.85 -15.36
C MET A 1 0.92 7.86 -16.44
N ILE A 2 0.74 8.29 -17.69
CA ILE A 2 0.34 7.43 -18.83
C ILE A 2 1.22 6.18 -18.97
N LEU A 3 2.55 6.29 -18.86
CA LEU A 3 3.44 5.11 -18.95
C LEU A 3 3.16 4.08 -17.85
N LEU A 4 2.93 4.52 -16.60
CA LEU A 4 2.57 3.63 -15.49
C LEU A 4 1.19 3.00 -15.71
N LEU A 5 0.25 3.74 -16.31
CA LEU A 5 -1.07 3.23 -16.65
C LEU A 5 -1.00 2.15 -17.73
N ILE A 6 -0.23 2.37 -18.79
CA ILE A 6 -0.01 1.39 -19.87
C ILE A 6 0.64 0.13 -19.30
N PHE A 7 1.68 0.30 -18.46
CA PHE A 7 2.34 -0.82 -17.81
C PHE A 7 1.40 -1.58 -16.87
N LEU A 8 0.57 -0.88 -16.10
CA LEU A 8 -0.47 -1.48 -15.26
C LEU A 8 -1.44 -2.33 -16.09
N GLY A 9 -1.95 -1.80 -17.21
CA GLY A 9 -2.84 -2.54 -18.11
C GLY A 9 -2.19 -3.79 -18.69
N TRP A 10 -0.95 -3.67 -19.19
CA TRP A 10 -0.16 -4.82 -19.65
C TRP A 10 0.04 -5.86 -18.54
N PHE A 11 0.37 -5.43 -17.33
CA PHE A 11 0.63 -6.33 -16.21
C PHE A 11 -0.65 -7.06 -15.76
N LEU A 12 -1.80 -6.36 -15.73
CA LEU A 12 -3.09 -6.99 -15.47
C LEU A 12 -3.39 -8.07 -16.50
N PHE A 13 -3.21 -7.79 -17.80
CA PHE A 13 -3.37 -8.78 -18.84
C PHE A 13 -2.43 -9.99 -18.64
N PHE A 14 -1.14 -9.73 -18.41
CA PHE A 14 -0.13 -10.77 -18.19
C PHE A 14 -0.48 -11.68 -17.01
N TRP A 15 -0.88 -11.08 -15.88
CA TRP A 15 -1.20 -11.82 -14.67
C TRP A 15 -2.50 -12.61 -14.83
N THR A 16 -3.57 -11.99 -15.34
CA THR A 16 -4.85 -12.67 -15.58
C THR A 16 -4.71 -13.81 -16.58
N LYS A 17 -3.88 -13.66 -17.62
CA LYS A 17 -3.62 -14.72 -18.60
C LYS A 17 -3.07 -16.00 -17.95
N GLN A 18 -2.21 -15.87 -16.94
CA GLN A 18 -1.67 -17.02 -16.21
C GLN A 18 -2.72 -17.72 -15.33
N LEU A 19 -3.71 -16.97 -14.85
CA LEU A 19 -4.74 -17.48 -13.94
C LEU A 19 -5.93 -18.11 -14.69
N ALA A 20 -6.34 -17.49 -15.80
CA ALA A 20 -7.65 -17.73 -16.41
C ALA A 20 -7.63 -17.76 -17.95
N GLY A 21 -6.44 -17.75 -18.56
CA GLY A 21 -6.26 -17.82 -20.01
C GLY A 21 -6.51 -16.51 -20.75
N ASN A 22 -6.33 -16.55 -22.08
CA ASN A 22 -6.31 -15.35 -22.94
C ASN A 22 -7.65 -14.60 -22.97
N LYS A 23 -8.77 -15.32 -23.03
CA LYS A 23 -10.11 -14.70 -23.19
C LYS A 23 -10.45 -13.80 -22.00
N ILE A 24 -10.23 -14.29 -20.78
CA ILE A 24 -10.50 -13.54 -19.55
C ILE A 24 -9.49 -12.39 -19.39
N ALA A 25 -8.22 -12.61 -19.76
CA ALA A 25 -7.22 -11.54 -19.74
C ALA A 25 -7.57 -10.37 -20.67
N LEU A 26 -8.06 -10.65 -21.89
CA LEU A 26 -8.54 -9.61 -22.81
C LEU A 26 -9.74 -8.88 -22.23
N MET A 27 -10.69 -9.60 -21.64
CA MET A 27 -11.86 -8.98 -20.98
C MET A 27 -11.44 -8.05 -19.84
N VAL A 28 -10.51 -8.45 -18.96
CA VAL A 28 -9.97 -7.59 -17.89
C VAL A 28 -9.29 -6.36 -18.46
N LEU A 29 -8.46 -6.52 -19.51
CA LEU A 29 -7.81 -5.39 -20.18
C LEU A 29 -8.84 -4.43 -20.78
N THR A 30 -9.89 -4.92 -21.43
CA THR A 30 -10.99 -4.10 -21.94
C THR A 30 -11.68 -3.33 -20.81
N LEU A 31 -12.09 -3.99 -19.73
CA LEU A 31 -12.72 -3.33 -18.58
C LEU A 31 -11.81 -2.26 -17.95
N PHE A 32 -10.51 -2.53 -17.88
CA PHE A 32 -9.52 -1.56 -17.41
C PHE A 32 -9.38 -0.36 -18.35
N SER A 33 -9.18 -0.59 -19.65
CA SER A 33 -8.96 0.46 -20.65
C SER A 33 -10.16 1.37 -20.85
N PHE A 34 -11.38 0.85 -20.68
CA PHE A 34 -12.63 1.61 -20.77
C PHE A 34 -13.16 2.10 -19.42
N SER A 35 -12.40 1.92 -18.33
CA SER A 35 -12.78 2.42 -17.01
C SER A 35 -12.70 3.96 -16.95
N PRO A 36 -13.80 4.66 -16.64
CA PRO A 36 -13.79 6.12 -16.51
C PRO A 36 -12.79 6.62 -15.46
N ALA A 37 -12.58 5.86 -14.38
CA ALA A 37 -11.64 6.22 -13.32
C ALA A 37 -10.19 6.19 -13.83
N PHE A 38 -9.78 5.15 -14.56
CA PHE A 38 -8.43 5.06 -15.10
C PHE A 38 -8.18 6.05 -16.24
N LEU A 39 -9.18 6.32 -17.08
CA LEU A 39 -9.09 7.35 -18.11
C LEU A 39 -8.96 8.76 -17.50
N ALA A 40 -9.69 9.05 -16.43
CA ALA A 40 -9.65 10.36 -15.76
C ALA A 40 -8.32 10.59 -15.02
N HIS A 41 -7.88 9.61 -14.22
CA HIS A 41 -6.67 9.74 -13.40
C HIS A 41 -5.37 9.43 -14.16
N GLY A 42 -5.44 8.67 -15.25
CA GLY A 42 -4.31 8.23 -16.07
C GLY A 42 -3.45 9.35 -16.67
N ARG A 43 -4.09 10.47 -17.01
CA ARG A 43 -3.45 11.65 -17.61
C ARG A 43 -2.89 12.64 -16.58
N LEU A 44 -3.35 12.57 -15.34
CA LEU A 44 -2.97 13.52 -14.29
C LEU A 44 -1.66 13.10 -13.64
N VAL A 45 -0.80 14.05 -13.28
CA VAL A 45 0.43 13.79 -12.52
C VAL A 45 0.11 13.73 -11.02
N THR A 46 -0.67 12.71 -10.64
CA THR A 46 -1.08 12.41 -9.26
C THR A 46 -0.58 11.04 -8.83
N THR A 47 -0.54 10.77 -7.53
CA THR A 47 0.00 9.51 -6.97
C THR A 47 -0.92 8.30 -7.13
N ASP A 48 -2.17 8.47 -7.54
CA ASP A 48 -3.16 7.39 -7.54
C ASP A 48 -2.82 6.23 -8.48
N VAL A 49 -2.44 6.51 -9.74
CA VAL A 49 -2.09 5.47 -10.73
C VAL A 49 -0.86 4.70 -10.29
N ALA A 50 0.15 5.40 -9.76
CA ALA A 50 1.35 4.79 -9.22
C ALA A 50 1.00 3.91 -8.00
N ALA A 51 0.15 4.39 -7.09
CA ALA A 51 -0.30 3.62 -5.94
C ALA A 51 -1.06 2.35 -6.34
N THR A 52 -1.94 2.43 -7.35
CA THR A 52 -2.63 1.24 -7.89
C THR A 52 -1.64 0.24 -8.46
N LEU A 53 -0.64 0.70 -9.22
CA LEU A 53 0.40 -0.17 -9.76
C LEU A 53 1.20 -0.85 -8.64
N GLY A 54 1.62 -0.08 -7.62
CA GLY A 54 2.31 -0.61 -6.45
C GLY A 54 1.50 -1.68 -5.73
N LEU A 55 0.21 -1.44 -5.51
CA LEU A 55 -0.72 -2.41 -4.91
C LEU A 55 -0.81 -3.70 -5.72
N VAL A 56 -0.99 -3.61 -7.04
CA VAL A 56 -1.14 -4.77 -7.91
C VAL A 56 0.15 -5.59 -7.96
N LEU A 57 1.31 -4.94 -8.15
CA LEU A 57 2.60 -5.61 -8.16
C LEU A 57 2.92 -6.25 -6.81
N ALA A 58 2.74 -5.52 -5.71
CA ALA A 58 2.99 -6.04 -4.38
C ALA A 58 2.12 -7.26 -4.09
N THR A 59 0.84 -7.23 -4.49
CA THR A 59 -0.08 -8.38 -4.32
C THR A 59 0.39 -9.58 -5.15
N TYR A 60 0.76 -9.39 -6.41
CA TYR A 60 1.26 -10.46 -7.26
C TYR A 60 2.50 -11.13 -6.66
N PHE A 61 3.51 -10.34 -6.29
CA PHE A 61 4.75 -10.88 -5.72
C PHE A 61 4.54 -11.50 -4.34
N TRP A 62 3.66 -10.92 -3.51
CA TRP A 62 3.31 -11.49 -2.21
C TRP A 62 2.68 -12.88 -2.36
N LEU A 63 1.71 -13.04 -3.26
CA LEU A 63 1.10 -14.34 -3.54
C LEU A 63 2.10 -15.33 -4.12
N LYS A 64 3.03 -14.88 -4.97
CA LYS A 64 4.12 -15.71 -5.50
C LYS A 64 5.06 -16.18 -4.39
N PHE A 65 5.43 -15.30 -3.47
CA PHE A 65 6.21 -15.62 -2.27
C PHE A 65 5.50 -16.64 -1.38
N LEU A 66 4.20 -16.48 -1.12
CA LEU A 66 3.45 -17.43 -0.30
C LEU A 66 3.39 -18.83 -0.92
N LYS A 67 3.19 -18.90 -2.25
CA LYS A 67 3.18 -20.17 -2.99
C LYS A 67 4.55 -20.83 -3.04
N GLU A 68 5.60 -20.05 -3.22
CA GLU A 68 6.97 -20.52 -3.38
C GLU A 68 7.94 -19.61 -2.59
N PRO A 69 8.19 -19.90 -1.30
CA PRO A 69 9.00 -19.04 -0.43
C PRO A 69 10.51 -19.24 -0.67
N SER A 70 10.96 -19.01 -1.91
CA SER A 70 12.38 -19.02 -2.28
C SER A 70 13.07 -17.71 -1.88
N LYS A 71 14.40 -17.75 -1.68
CA LYS A 71 15.20 -16.54 -1.36
C LYS A 71 14.98 -15.41 -2.37
N LYS A 72 14.86 -15.75 -3.65
CA LYS A 72 14.58 -14.82 -4.74
C LYS A 72 13.19 -14.17 -4.60
N ASN A 73 12.15 -14.97 -4.35
CA ASN A 73 10.78 -14.45 -4.23
C ASN A 73 10.62 -13.58 -2.98
N ILE A 74 11.24 -13.95 -1.85
CA ILE A 74 11.27 -13.14 -0.62
C ILE A 74 11.92 -11.78 -0.90
N PHE A 75 13.10 -11.78 -1.52
CA PHE A 75 13.83 -10.54 -1.82
C PHE A 75 13.06 -9.64 -2.80
N LEU A 76 12.60 -10.18 -3.93
CA LEU A 76 11.82 -9.41 -4.91
C LEU A 76 10.53 -8.85 -4.31
N THR A 77 9.83 -9.62 -3.48
CA THR A 77 8.62 -9.14 -2.80
C THR A 77 8.95 -7.98 -1.86
N GLY A 78 10.07 -8.06 -1.13
CA GLY A 78 10.51 -6.98 -0.24
C GLY A 78 10.83 -5.70 -1.01
N ILE A 79 11.55 -5.81 -2.13
CA ILE A 79 11.83 -4.66 -3.01
C ILE A 79 10.54 -4.03 -3.53
N VAL A 80 9.63 -4.84 -4.08
CA VAL A 80 8.36 -4.35 -4.64
C VAL A 80 7.47 -3.73 -3.57
N LEU A 81 7.40 -4.34 -2.38
CA LEU A 81 6.67 -3.79 -1.24
C LEU A 81 7.25 -2.44 -0.80
N GLY A 82 8.57 -2.34 -0.68
CA GLY A 82 9.25 -1.09 -0.34
C GLY A 82 8.94 0.02 -1.33
N VAL A 83 9.01 -0.29 -2.64
CA VAL A 83 8.65 0.67 -3.70
C VAL A 83 7.19 1.07 -3.56
N ALA A 84 6.26 0.12 -3.39
CA ALA A 84 4.85 0.42 -3.22
C ALA A 84 4.59 1.36 -2.03
N LEU A 85 5.22 1.10 -0.88
CA LEU A 85 5.08 1.94 0.32
C LEU A 85 5.63 3.37 0.12
N LEU A 86 6.61 3.56 -0.76
CA LEU A 86 7.10 4.89 -1.15
C LEU A 86 6.18 5.63 -2.13
N LEU A 87 5.35 4.93 -2.93
CA LEU A 87 4.50 5.58 -3.93
C LEU A 87 3.36 6.40 -3.30
N LYS A 88 2.81 5.94 -2.16
CA LYS A 88 1.76 6.65 -1.43
C LYS A 88 1.63 6.11 0.00
N PHE A 89 1.63 7.01 0.99
CA PHE A 89 1.54 6.62 2.42
C PHE A 89 0.30 5.77 2.75
N SER A 90 -0.82 5.94 2.05
CA SER A 90 -2.03 5.12 2.26
C SER A 90 -1.82 3.63 1.93
N LEU A 91 -0.78 3.28 1.16
CA LEU A 91 -0.41 1.89 0.88
C LEU A 91 0.17 1.18 2.10
N ILE A 92 0.38 1.86 3.23
CA ILE A 92 0.64 1.18 4.51
C ILE A 92 -0.45 0.14 4.86
N LEU A 93 -1.67 0.32 4.34
CA LEU A 93 -2.77 -0.64 4.46
C LEU A 93 -2.48 -2.01 3.82
N LEU A 94 -1.46 -2.10 2.95
CA LEU A 94 -0.96 -3.38 2.45
C LEU A 94 -0.37 -4.24 3.57
N VAL A 95 0.17 -3.65 4.64
CA VAL A 95 0.75 -4.39 5.77
C VAL A 95 -0.31 -5.26 6.48
N PRO A 96 -1.43 -4.70 7.00
CA PRO A 96 -2.47 -5.54 7.59
C PRO A 96 -3.16 -6.44 6.55
N PHE A 97 -3.35 -5.97 5.32
CA PHE A 97 -3.94 -6.79 4.24
C PHE A 97 -3.12 -8.06 3.94
N PHE A 98 -1.80 -7.91 3.79
CA PHE A 98 -0.90 -9.03 3.58
C PHE A 98 -0.71 -9.90 4.82
N GLY A 99 -0.77 -9.31 6.02
CA GLY A 99 -0.84 -10.08 7.27
C GLY A 99 -2.05 -11.03 7.28
N ILE A 100 -3.24 -10.52 6.94
CA ILE A 100 -4.47 -11.32 6.84
C ILE A 100 -4.32 -12.41 5.78
N ILE A 101 -3.86 -12.07 4.56
CA ILE A 101 -3.66 -13.04 3.49
C ILE A 101 -2.67 -14.13 3.91
N THR A 102 -1.57 -13.78 4.57
CA THR A 102 -0.58 -14.74 5.05
C THR A 102 -1.18 -15.68 6.09
N ILE A 103 -1.97 -15.17 7.04
CA ILE A 103 -2.64 -15.99 8.05
C ILE A 103 -3.63 -16.94 7.40
N ILE A 104 -4.48 -16.45 6.49
CA ILE A 104 -5.46 -17.27 5.76
C ILE A 104 -4.72 -18.35 4.95
N TYR A 105 -3.68 -17.98 4.21
CA TYR A 105 -2.90 -18.92 3.41
C TYR A 105 -2.25 -20.01 4.27
N ALA A 106 -1.61 -19.63 5.37
CA ALA A 106 -0.98 -20.58 6.29
C ALA A 106 -2.00 -21.50 6.95
N TRP A 107 -3.19 -20.99 7.28
CA TRP A 107 -4.29 -21.78 7.83
C TRP A 107 -4.83 -22.80 6.83
N LEU A 108 -5.10 -22.38 5.58
CA LEU A 108 -5.60 -23.27 4.53
C LEU A 108 -4.59 -24.34 4.09
N LYS A 109 -3.29 -24.08 4.24
CA LYS A 109 -2.21 -25.03 3.90
C LYS A 109 -1.79 -25.93 5.06
N THR A 110 -2.35 -25.73 6.24
CA THR A 110 -2.08 -26.58 7.39
C THR A 110 -2.92 -27.85 7.30
N ASP A 111 -2.28 -29.02 7.19
CA ASP A 111 -2.94 -30.29 7.45
C ASP A 111 -3.33 -30.38 8.94
N HIS A 112 -4.50 -30.98 9.24
CA HIS A 112 -5.18 -31.05 10.55
C HIS A 112 -4.35 -31.63 11.73
N ASN A 113 -3.08 -31.99 11.53
CA ASN A 113 -2.19 -32.37 12.61
C ASN A 113 -1.69 -31.14 13.40
N HIS A 114 -1.34 -31.34 14.67
CA HIS A 114 -0.90 -30.35 15.68
C HIS A 114 0.26 -29.39 15.30
N ARG A 115 0.70 -29.33 14.03
CA ARG A 115 1.78 -28.47 13.50
C ARG A 115 1.30 -27.14 12.90
N ALA A 116 0.00 -26.84 12.96
CA ALA A 116 -0.61 -25.57 12.50
C ALA A 116 0.15 -24.32 12.96
N ARG A 117 0.45 -24.26 14.27
CA ARG A 117 1.12 -23.12 14.90
C ARG A 117 2.50 -22.86 14.28
N ASN A 118 3.27 -23.91 14.03
CA ASN A 118 4.63 -23.78 13.49
C ASN A 118 4.60 -23.29 12.04
N TYR A 119 3.60 -23.70 11.26
CA TYR A 119 3.43 -23.24 9.89
C TYR A 119 3.07 -21.75 9.85
N ILE A 120 2.10 -21.32 10.67
CA ILE A 120 1.72 -19.91 10.81
C ILE A 120 2.91 -19.06 11.25
N LEU A 121 3.62 -19.45 12.30
CA LEU A 121 4.81 -18.72 12.79
C LEU A 121 5.91 -18.64 11.73
N LYS A 122 6.13 -19.70 10.94
CA LYS A 122 7.08 -19.69 9.82
C LYS A 122 6.71 -18.61 8.79
N TYR A 123 5.46 -18.57 8.33
CA TYR A 123 5.04 -17.59 7.30
C TYR A 123 4.97 -16.16 7.83
N ILE A 124 4.63 -15.97 9.11
CA ILE A 124 4.76 -14.68 9.78
C ILE A 124 6.23 -14.24 9.79
N GLY A 125 7.16 -15.10 10.23
CA GLY A 125 8.59 -14.80 10.24
C GLY A 125 9.14 -14.44 8.85
N LEU A 126 8.73 -15.18 7.81
CA LEU A 126 9.10 -14.87 6.43
C LEU A 126 8.48 -13.56 5.94
N SER A 127 7.25 -13.25 6.32
CA SER A 127 6.59 -11.98 5.98
C SER A 127 7.26 -10.79 6.67
N LEU A 128 7.71 -10.96 7.92
CA LEU A 128 8.51 -9.96 8.62
C LEU A 128 9.85 -9.74 7.92
N LEU A 129 10.50 -10.81 7.44
CA LEU A 129 11.72 -10.70 6.65
C LEU A 129 11.49 -9.91 5.35
N VAL A 130 10.38 -10.13 4.66
CA VAL A 130 9.99 -9.31 3.49
C VAL A 130 9.85 -7.84 3.86
N GLY A 131 9.22 -7.52 4.99
CA GLY A 131 9.10 -6.16 5.51
C GLY A 131 10.45 -5.53 5.87
N ILE A 132 11.35 -6.29 6.50
CA ILE A 132 12.72 -5.86 6.81
C ILE A 132 13.48 -5.54 5.52
N ILE A 133 13.35 -6.37 4.49
CA ILE A 133 13.98 -6.12 3.18
C ILE A 133 13.42 -4.83 2.56
N ALA A 134 12.10 -4.63 2.60
CA ALA A 134 11.47 -3.40 2.11
C ALA A 134 12.05 -2.15 2.80
N ILE A 135 12.23 -2.21 4.12
CA ILE A 135 12.80 -1.12 4.91
C ILE A 135 14.28 -0.91 4.55
N ILE A 136 15.12 -1.94 4.66
CA ILE A 136 16.58 -1.82 4.55
C ILE A 136 17.03 -1.48 3.13
N PHE A 137 16.42 -2.08 2.11
CA PHE A 137 16.90 -1.95 0.73
C PHE A 137 16.22 -0.84 -0.07
N ILE A 138 15.05 -0.36 0.37
CA ILE A 138 14.28 0.62 -0.40
C ILE A 138 13.93 1.86 0.42
N ILE A 139 13.17 1.71 1.51
CA ILE A 139 12.69 2.88 2.26
C ILE A 139 13.86 3.64 2.90
N TRP A 140 14.74 2.92 3.59
CA TRP A 140 15.86 3.50 4.31
C TRP A 140 16.84 4.22 3.38
N PRO A 141 17.35 3.64 2.28
CA PRO A 141 18.32 4.33 1.42
C PRO A 141 17.70 5.54 0.71
N VAL A 142 16.44 5.45 0.28
CA VAL A 142 15.74 6.57 -0.33
C VAL A 142 15.61 7.72 0.65
N TYR A 143 15.19 7.45 1.89
CA TYR A 143 15.08 8.51 2.89
C TYR A 143 16.42 9.01 3.39
N GLN A 144 17.44 8.15 3.46
CA GLN A 144 18.79 8.55 3.79
C GLN A 144 19.27 9.62 2.81
N PHE A 145 19.04 9.41 1.51
CA PHE A 145 19.34 10.40 0.48
C PHE A 145 18.61 11.73 0.70
N HIS A 146 17.32 11.69 1.05
CA HIS A 146 16.53 12.90 1.30
C HIS A 146 16.94 13.65 2.57
N THR A 147 17.50 12.96 3.57
CA THR A 147 17.91 13.54 4.84
C THR A 147 19.41 13.83 4.93
N LEU A 148 20.21 13.61 3.87
CA LEU A 148 21.67 13.79 3.89
C LEU A 148 22.10 15.18 4.38
N ASN A 149 21.38 16.22 3.95
CA ASN A 149 21.68 17.62 4.27
C ASN A 149 20.68 18.21 5.27
N TYR A 150 19.96 17.37 6.02
CA TYR A 150 18.98 17.81 7.00
C TYR A 150 19.57 17.68 8.41
N PRO A 151 19.91 18.81 9.09
CA PRO A 151 20.50 18.74 10.43
C PRO A 151 19.58 18.07 11.44
N SER A 152 20.12 17.15 12.24
CA SER A 152 19.36 16.34 13.20
C SER A 152 18.58 17.17 14.23
N ASP A 153 19.17 18.26 14.73
CA ASP A 153 18.49 19.16 15.69
C ASP A 153 17.29 19.86 15.06
N LYS A 154 17.42 20.25 13.80
CA LYS A 154 16.33 20.86 13.03
C LYS A 154 15.24 19.84 12.75
N GLN A 155 15.60 18.63 12.35
CA GLN A 155 14.65 17.54 12.15
C GLN A 155 13.86 17.23 13.44
N LEU A 156 14.52 17.23 14.60
CA LEU A 156 13.87 17.05 15.89
C LEU A 156 12.88 18.17 16.19
N SER A 157 13.29 19.42 16.00
CA SER A 157 12.44 20.60 16.18
C SER A 157 11.20 20.56 15.29
N ASP A 158 11.40 20.30 13.99
CA ASP A 158 10.32 20.24 13.00
C ASP A 158 9.37 19.06 13.29
N THR A 159 9.91 17.89 13.68
CA THR A 159 9.10 16.72 14.06
C THR A 159 8.22 17.02 15.27
N LYS A 160 8.76 17.70 16.30
CA LYS A 160 7.99 18.10 17.50
C LYS A 160 6.86 19.06 17.14
N PHE A 161 7.15 20.05 16.31
CA PHE A 161 6.17 21.06 15.87
C PHE A 161 5.06 20.44 15.01
N ILE A 162 5.43 19.68 13.97
CA ILE A 162 4.47 19.09 13.03
C ILE A 162 3.51 18.12 13.74
N LEU A 163 4.04 17.29 14.64
CA LEU A 163 3.26 16.28 15.36
C LEU A 163 2.65 16.80 16.65
N GLU A 164 2.66 18.11 16.92
CA GLU A 164 2.15 18.68 18.16
C GLU A 164 0.70 18.24 18.43
N SER A 165 -0.18 18.34 17.43
CA SER A 165 -1.60 17.97 17.50
C SER A 165 -1.93 16.54 17.03
N ASN A 166 -0.92 15.67 16.89
CA ASN A 166 -1.15 14.30 16.44
C ASN A 166 -1.85 13.45 17.52
N GLY A 167 -2.94 12.77 17.14
CA GLY A 167 -3.77 11.96 18.04
C GLY A 167 -3.18 10.61 18.48
N PHE A 168 -1.99 10.22 18.02
CA PHE A 168 -1.34 8.95 18.36
C PHE A 168 -0.10 9.17 19.25
N PRO A 169 -0.25 9.32 20.58
CA PRO A 169 0.84 9.76 21.47
C PRO A 169 2.04 8.81 21.48
N VAL A 170 1.81 7.48 21.42
CA VAL A 170 2.88 6.48 21.39
C VAL A 170 3.74 6.63 20.13
N LEU A 171 3.10 6.67 18.96
CA LEU A 171 3.81 6.80 17.68
C LEU A 171 4.49 8.16 17.55
N LYS A 172 3.84 9.23 18.00
CA LYS A 172 4.41 10.58 18.09
C LYS A 172 5.70 10.58 18.91
N ASN A 173 5.65 10.08 20.14
CA ASN A 173 6.80 10.12 21.06
C ASN A 173 7.96 9.27 20.54
N LEU A 174 7.67 8.11 19.95
CA LEU A 174 8.68 7.26 19.31
C LEU A 174 9.32 7.98 18.11
N CYS A 175 8.52 8.64 17.27
CA CYS A 175 9.00 9.41 16.13
C CYS A 175 9.89 10.57 16.59
N VAL A 176 9.47 11.33 17.61
CA VAL A 176 10.28 12.43 18.18
C VAL A 176 11.59 11.91 18.77
N TRP A 177 11.55 10.82 19.55
CA TRP A 177 12.74 10.24 20.16
C TRP A 177 13.76 9.74 19.13
N ALA A 178 13.30 9.25 17.98
CA ALA A 178 14.15 8.71 16.92
C ALA A 178 14.63 9.79 15.91
N ALA A 179 14.17 11.04 16.02
CA ALA A 179 14.42 12.09 15.02
C ALA A 179 15.85 12.64 15.05
N ASP A 180 16.54 12.55 16.18
CA ASP A 180 17.91 13.04 16.37
C ASP A 180 18.98 11.91 16.31
N LYS A 181 18.55 10.66 16.10
CA LYS A 181 19.43 9.49 16.17
C LYS A 181 20.13 9.22 14.83
N PRO A 182 21.47 9.14 14.77
CA PRO A 182 22.23 9.15 13.51
C PRO A 182 21.88 8.09 12.47
N ILE A 183 21.41 6.91 12.87
CA ILE A 183 21.13 5.80 11.95
C ILE A 183 19.65 5.77 11.53
N VAL A 184 18.77 6.13 12.47
CA VAL A 184 17.32 5.95 12.30
C VAL A 184 16.60 7.24 11.92
N HIS A 185 17.26 8.41 11.97
CA HIS A 185 16.62 9.68 11.64
C HIS A 185 16.00 9.70 10.23
N SER A 186 16.61 9.02 9.25
CA SER A 186 16.07 8.89 7.90
C SER A 186 14.77 8.08 7.87
N LEU A 187 14.72 6.95 8.57
CA LEU A 187 13.48 6.17 8.74
C LEU A 187 12.42 6.96 9.52
N THR A 188 12.84 7.73 10.52
CA THR A 188 11.96 8.64 11.25
C THR A 188 11.32 9.65 10.33
N HIS A 189 12.02 10.13 9.29
CA HIS A 189 11.45 11.08 8.33
C HIS A 189 10.34 10.45 7.46
N TYR A 190 10.44 9.14 7.13
CA TYR A 190 9.33 8.41 6.51
C TYR A 190 8.13 8.26 7.47
N ILE A 191 8.39 7.90 8.73
CA ILE A 191 7.36 7.75 9.76
C ILE A 191 6.66 9.09 10.03
N LEU A 192 7.40 10.20 10.06
CA LEU A 192 6.85 11.55 10.15
C LEU A 192 5.83 11.81 9.04
N GLY A 193 6.18 11.50 7.78
CA GLY A 193 5.25 11.64 6.65
C GLY A 193 3.99 10.77 6.79
N LEU A 194 4.14 9.55 7.31
CA LEU A 194 3.00 8.68 7.62
C LEU A 194 2.09 9.28 8.70
N LEU A 195 2.66 9.81 9.78
CA LEU A 195 1.91 10.45 10.87
C LEU A 195 1.26 11.77 10.45
N MET A 196 1.87 12.53 9.55
CA MET A 196 1.25 13.71 8.94
C MET A 196 0.00 13.31 8.13
N ALA A 197 0.05 12.20 7.41
CA ALA A 197 -1.10 11.70 6.64
C ALA A 197 -2.26 11.28 7.54
N THR A 198 -2.00 10.68 8.71
CA THR A 198 -3.05 10.32 9.67
C THR A 198 -3.66 11.55 10.33
N GLN A 199 -2.84 12.54 10.70
CA GLN A 199 -3.29 13.80 11.30
C GLN A 199 -4.22 14.59 10.37
N ARG A 200 -3.92 14.61 9.06
CA ARG A 200 -4.80 15.21 8.05
C ARG A 200 -6.16 14.53 7.94
N THR A 201 -6.23 13.24 8.24
CA THR A 201 -7.49 12.49 8.23
C THR A 201 -8.31 12.76 9.49
N VAL A 202 -7.65 12.82 10.66
CA VAL A 202 -8.30 13.05 11.96
C VAL A 202 -8.74 14.49 12.16
N GLY A 203 -7.99 15.47 11.64
CA GLY A 203 -8.32 16.90 11.74
C GLY A 203 -9.62 17.31 11.01
N GLY A 204 -10.28 16.38 10.32
CA GLY A 204 -11.43 16.63 9.48
C GLY A 204 -11.02 17.25 8.14
N ASN A 205 -11.78 16.93 7.09
CA ASN A 205 -11.68 17.64 5.82
C ASN A 205 -13.07 18.13 5.48
N THR A 206 -13.21 19.41 5.15
CA THR A 206 -14.50 19.93 4.68
C THR A 206 -14.80 19.26 3.34
N VAL A 207 -15.76 18.34 3.34
CA VAL A 207 -16.16 17.55 2.18
C VAL A 207 -17.61 17.84 1.84
N TYR A 208 -17.88 17.91 0.53
CA TYR A 208 -19.23 18.04 -0.02
C TYR A 208 -19.70 16.69 -0.54
N PHE A 209 -20.94 16.31 -0.22
CA PHE A 209 -21.58 15.11 -0.73
C PHE A 209 -23.10 15.30 -0.79
N MET A 210 -23.69 15.11 -1.97
CA MET A 210 -25.15 15.12 -2.18
C MET A 210 -25.86 16.35 -1.57
N GLY A 211 -25.35 17.55 -1.80
CA GLY A 211 -25.94 18.80 -1.29
C GLY A 211 -25.54 19.15 0.15
N MET A 212 -24.84 18.26 0.86
CA MET A 212 -24.43 18.48 2.24
C MET A 212 -22.93 18.75 2.34
N VAL A 213 -22.55 19.57 3.33
CA VAL A 213 -21.16 19.83 3.70
C VAL A 213 -20.91 19.25 5.09
N SER A 214 -19.84 18.48 5.25
CA SER A 214 -19.45 17.89 6.54
C SER A 214 -17.93 17.94 6.72
N ALA A 215 -17.48 18.12 7.96
CA ALA A 215 -16.07 17.99 8.33
C ALA A 215 -15.66 16.55 8.70
N THR A 216 -16.64 15.71 9.03
CA THR A 216 -16.44 14.31 9.48
C THR A 216 -16.81 13.29 8.41
N GLY A 217 -17.48 13.70 7.34
CA GLY A 217 -17.95 12.84 6.25
C GLY A 217 -19.14 11.96 6.62
N TRP A 218 -19.42 10.94 5.81
CA TRP A 218 -20.50 9.98 5.99
C TRP A 218 -19.98 8.56 5.82
N TRP A 219 -20.42 7.62 6.67
CA TRP A 219 -20.01 6.22 6.57
C TRP A 219 -20.39 5.58 5.21
N TYR A 220 -21.52 6.01 4.64
CA TYR A 220 -22.03 5.51 3.36
C TYR A 220 -21.43 6.21 2.14
N TYR A 221 -20.55 7.20 2.32
CA TYR A 221 -19.90 7.92 1.22
C TYR A 221 -19.20 6.97 0.24
N PHE A 222 -18.35 6.07 0.75
CA PHE A 222 -17.57 5.16 -0.10
C PHE A 222 -18.45 4.13 -0.84
N PRO A 223 -19.39 3.42 -0.19
CA PRO A 223 -20.32 2.54 -0.90
C PRO A 223 -21.10 3.24 -2.02
N VAL A 224 -21.67 4.42 -1.74
CA VAL A 224 -22.48 5.14 -2.74
C VAL A 224 -21.61 5.64 -3.89
N VAL A 225 -20.46 6.25 -3.60
CA VAL A 225 -19.53 6.72 -4.64
C VAL A 225 -19.01 5.56 -5.48
N TYR A 226 -18.80 4.38 -4.91
CA TYR A 226 -18.41 3.19 -5.66
C TYR A 226 -19.46 2.85 -6.74
N PHE A 227 -20.74 2.71 -6.38
CA PHE A 227 -21.81 2.42 -7.34
C PHE A 227 -22.04 3.54 -8.35
N LEU A 228 -21.78 4.80 -7.99
CA LEU A 228 -21.92 5.93 -8.90
C LEU A 228 -20.74 6.06 -9.87
N LYS A 229 -19.53 5.70 -9.45
CA LYS A 229 -18.30 5.88 -10.25
C LYS A 229 -17.90 4.63 -11.05
N VAL A 230 -18.31 3.45 -10.62
CA VAL A 230 -18.02 2.21 -11.33
C VAL A 230 -19.12 1.95 -12.37
N PRO A 231 -18.78 1.73 -13.66
CA PRO A 231 -19.79 1.51 -14.69
C PRO A 231 -20.70 0.33 -14.39
N LEU A 232 -22.00 0.47 -14.68
CA LEU A 232 -23.00 -0.60 -14.52
C LEU A 232 -22.60 -1.90 -15.23
N ALA A 233 -21.96 -1.79 -16.40
CA ALA A 233 -21.45 -2.93 -17.16
C ALA A 233 -20.47 -3.79 -16.33
N PHE A 234 -19.64 -3.17 -15.49
CA PHE A 234 -18.74 -3.89 -14.59
C PHE A 234 -19.52 -4.66 -13.53
N HIS A 235 -20.55 -4.05 -12.93
CA HIS A 235 -21.39 -4.73 -11.93
C HIS A 235 -22.14 -5.93 -12.51
N ILE A 236 -22.72 -5.79 -13.70
CA ILE A 236 -23.42 -6.89 -14.39
C ILE A 236 -22.46 -8.05 -14.66
N SER A 237 -21.21 -7.77 -15.03
CA SER A 237 -20.21 -8.80 -15.32
C SER A 237 -19.78 -9.66 -14.12
N LEU A 238 -20.11 -9.27 -12.88
CA LEU A 238 -19.77 -10.03 -11.67
C LEU A 238 -20.83 -11.07 -11.29
N VAL A 239 -22.02 -10.99 -11.91
CA VAL A 239 -23.18 -11.83 -11.55
C VAL A 239 -23.33 -13.04 -12.48
N TYR A 240 -22.62 -13.05 -13.62
CA TYR A 240 -22.64 -14.09 -14.65
C TYR A 240 -21.27 -14.74 -14.82
#